data_AF-A0A1G1GCD7-F1
#
_entry.id   AF-A0A1G1GCD7-F1
#
_cell.length_a   1.000
_cell.length_b   1.000
_cell.length_c   1.000
_cell.angle_alpha   90.00
_cell.angle_beta   90.00
_cell.angle_gamma   90.00
#
_symmetry.space_group_name_H-M   'P 1'
#
loop_
_entity.id
_entity.type
_entity.pdbx_description
1 polymer ?
#
loop_
_entity_poly.entity_id
_entity_poly.type
_entity_poly.pdbx_seq_one_letter_code
_entity_poly.pdbx_strand_id
1 'polypeptide(L)'
;MSDKGLKKAVLIGMVAGAVITLGTALSMDLFFSDTFQGTWWDAAAKDVTRMFGHGCGQNWFAVTVVLIFVMTFLAGFGGLLGAAAGVIMNRFFHLLDK
;
A
#
# COMPACT_ATOMS: atom_id res chain seq x y z
N MET A 1 9.76 25.46 15.27
CA MET A 1 9.80 24.09 14.74
C MET A 1 11.22 23.80 14.29
N SER A 2 11.91 22.80 14.87
CA SER A 2 13.11 22.30 14.18
C SER A 2 12.60 21.52 12.97
N ASP A 3 12.68 22.18 11.80
CA ASP A 3 12.15 21.70 10.53
C ASP A 3 12.67 20.28 10.17
N LYS A 4 13.83 19.92 10.73
CA LYS A 4 14.46 18.60 10.60
C LYS A 4 13.70 17.48 11.33
N GLY A 5 13.13 17.74 12.50
CA GLY A 5 12.42 16.72 13.31
C GLY A 5 11.10 16.29 12.68
N LEU A 6 10.29 17.28 12.26
CA LEU A 6 9.04 17.04 11.56
C LEU A 6 9.26 16.29 10.24
N LYS A 7 10.23 16.72 9.43
CA LYS A 7 10.57 16.05 8.16
C LYS A 7 10.95 14.58 8.38
N LYS A 8 11.74 14.29 9.43
CA LYS A 8 12.14 12.92 9.78
C LYS A 8 10.94 12.08 10.22
N ALA A 9 10.07 12.62 11.08
CA ALA A 9 8.86 11.92 11.53
C ALA A 9 7.90 11.60 10.38
N VAL A 10 7.70 12.55 9.46
CA VAL A 10 6.88 12.36 8.25
C VAL A 10 7.49 11.29 7.34
N LEU A 11 8.80 11.33 7.10
CA LEU A 11 9.47 10.34 6.25
C LEU A 11 9.39 8.93 6.85
N ILE A 12 9.65 8.79 8.16
CA ILE A 12 9.53 7.50 8.86
C ILE A 12 8.09 7.00 8.78
N GLY A 13 7.12 7.86 9.08
CA GLY A 13 5.70 7.53 8.99
C GLY A 13 5.33 7.07 7.58
N MET A 14 5.78 7.77 6.55
CA MET A 14 5.53 7.42 5.15
C MET A 14 6.09 6.06 4.77
N VAL A 15 7.36 5.79 5.08
CA VAL A 15 8.00 4.51 4.76
C VAL A 15 7.35 3.37 5.54
N ALA A 16 7.12 3.56 6.85
CA ALA A 16 6.47 2.56 7.69
C ALA A 16 5.04 2.27 7.22
N GLY A 17 4.27 3.31 6.89
CA GLY A 17 2.91 3.16 6.36
C GLY A 17 2.87 2.38 5.05
N ALA A 18 3.76 2.71 4.10
CA ALA A 18 3.85 1.99 2.83
C ALA A 18 4.21 0.50 3.04
N VAL A 19 5.21 0.22 3.89
CA VAL A 19 5.65 -1.15 4.19
C VAL A 19 4.55 -1.95 4.90
N ILE A 20 3.87 -1.36 5.90
CA ILE A 20 2.79 -2.03 6.63
C ILE A 20 1.61 -2.33 5.70
N THR A 21 1.24 -1.40 4.81
CA THR A 21 0.15 -1.61 3.87
C THR A 21 0.48 -2.73 2.87
N LEU A 22 1.68 -2.73 2.28
CA LEU A 22 2.11 -3.82 1.41
C LEU A 22 2.24 -5.14 2.15
N GLY A 23 2.81 -5.13 3.35
CA GLY A 23 2.92 -6.31 4.20
C GLY A 23 1.56 -6.91 4.52
N THR A 24 0.58 -6.06 4.84
CA THR A 24 -0.81 -6.50 5.07
C THR A 24 -1.41 -7.09 3.79
N ALA A 25 -1.29 -6.40 2.66
CA ALA A 25 -1.82 -6.89 1.38
C ALA A 25 -1.24 -8.26 1.00
N LEU A 26 0.08 -8.44 1.12
CA LEU A 26 0.73 -9.72 0.85
C LEU A 26 0.35 -10.79 1.88
N SER A 27 0.14 -10.40 3.14
CA SER A 27 -0.35 -11.34 4.17
C SER A 27 -1.76 -11.83 3.85
N MET A 28 -2.61 -10.99 3.24
CA MET A 28 -3.94 -11.42 2.77
C MET A 28 -3.83 -12.49 1.68
N ASP A 29 -2.88 -12.38 0.77
CA ASP A 29 -2.63 -13.42 -0.23
C ASP A 29 -2.13 -14.72 0.40
N LEU A 30 -1.22 -14.63 1.37
CA LEU A 30 -0.59 -15.83 1.95
C LEU A 30 -1.49 -16.59 2.92
N PHE A 31 -2.29 -15.87 3.71
CA PHE A 31 -3.04 -16.47 4.83
C PHE A 31 -4.55 -16.47 4.61
N PHE A 32 -5.07 -15.66 3.69
CA PHE A 32 -6.50 -15.44 3.55
C PHE A 32 -7.02 -15.59 2.11
N SER A 33 -6.22 -16.11 1.17
CA SER A 33 -6.65 -16.33 -0.21
C SER A 33 -7.95 -17.12 -0.31
N ASP A 34 -8.09 -18.18 0.50
CA ASP A 34 -9.28 -19.03 0.49
C ASP A 34 -10.52 -18.30 1.02
N THR A 35 -10.32 -17.39 1.98
CA THR A 35 -11.39 -16.58 2.55
C THR A 35 -11.81 -15.46 1.59
N PHE A 36 -10.86 -14.87 0.87
CA PHE A 36 -11.08 -13.76 -0.05
C PHE A 36 -11.29 -14.17 -1.52
N GLN A 37 -11.55 -15.46 -1.76
CA GLN A 37 -11.86 -16.01 -3.09
C GLN A 37 -10.73 -15.85 -4.13
N GLY A 38 -9.48 -15.90 -3.68
CA GLY A 38 -8.29 -15.83 -4.52
C GLY A 38 -7.27 -14.81 -4.03
N THR A 39 -6.21 -14.67 -4.82
CA THR A 39 -5.10 -13.75 -4.57
C THR A 39 -5.30 -12.41 -5.28
N TRP A 40 -4.46 -11.42 -4.97
CA TRP A 40 -4.38 -10.17 -5.73
C TRP A 40 -4.07 -10.41 -7.21
N TRP A 41 -3.34 -11.48 -7.53
CA TRP A 41 -3.12 -11.90 -8.92
C TRP A 41 -4.42 -12.28 -9.61
N ASP A 42 -5.25 -13.11 -8.95
CA ASP A 42 -6.53 -13.55 -9.50
C ASP A 42 -7.50 -12.37 -9.70
N ALA A 43 -7.48 -11.42 -8.76
CA ALA A 43 -8.23 -10.17 -8.88
C ALA A 43 -7.75 -9.35 -10.09
N ALA A 44 -6.44 -9.14 -10.23
CA ALA A 44 -5.87 -8.41 -11.36
C ALA A 44 -6.17 -9.10 -12.71
N ALA A 45 -6.07 -10.42 -12.78
CA ALA A 45 -6.40 -11.19 -13.98
C ALA A 45 -7.88 -11.03 -14.37
N LYS A 46 -8.78 -11.04 -13.37
CA LYS A 46 -10.21 -10.83 -13.59
C LYS A 46 -10.52 -9.41 -14.07
N ASP A 47 -9.86 -8.41 -13.53
CA ASP A 47 -10.03 -7.01 -13.95
C ASP A 47 -9.49 -6.76 -15.36
N VAL A 48 -8.29 -7.28 -15.67
CA VAL A 48 -7.71 -7.22 -17.02
C VAL A 48 -8.62 -7.94 -18.02
N THR A 49 -9.15 -9.10 -17.66
CA THR A 49 -10.11 -9.85 -18.50
C THR A 49 -11.36 -9.03 -18.78
N ARG A 50 -11.90 -8.33 -17.77
CA ARG A 50 -13.10 -7.51 -17.91
C ARG A 50 -12.87 -6.26 -18.76
N MET A 51 -11.71 -5.63 -18.66
CA MET A 51 -11.40 -4.39 -19.38
C MET A 51 -10.89 -4.62 -20.80
N PHE A 52 -10.05 -5.64 -21.00
CA PHE A 52 -9.31 -5.86 -22.25
C PHE A 52 -9.63 -7.20 -22.94
N GLY A 53 -10.54 -8.00 -22.36
CA GLY A 53 -10.96 -9.30 -22.90
C GLY A 53 -10.09 -10.47 -22.46
N HIS A 54 -10.55 -11.69 -22.77
CA HIS A 54 -9.93 -12.96 -22.34
C HIS A 54 -8.46 -13.10 -22.77
N GLY A 55 -8.11 -12.62 -23.96
CA GLY A 55 -6.74 -12.71 -24.48
C GLY A 55 -5.71 -11.95 -23.63
N CYS A 56 -6.11 -10.81 -23.03
CA CYS A 56 -5.23 -10.07 -22.13
C CYS A 56 -5.25 -10.61 -20.69
N GLY A 57 -6.39 -11.16 -20.24
CA GLY A 57 -6.54 -11.72 -18.90
C GLY A 57 -5.61 -12.88 -18.57
N GLN A 58 -5.25 -13.66 -19.58
CA GLN A 58 -4.29 -14.76 -19.45
C GLN A 58 -2.84 -14.34 -19.75
N ASN A 59 -2.64 -13.10 -20.22
CA ASN A 59 -1.32 -12.58 -20.50
C ASN A 59 -0.64 -12.14 -19.19
N TRP A 60 0.37 -12.91 -18.77
CA TRP A 60 1.13 -12.65 -17.55
C TRP A 60 1.69 -11.21 -17.49
N PHE A 61 2.13 -10.64 -18.61
CA PHE A 61 2.66 -9.27 -18.64
C PHE A 61 1.57 -8.24 -18.31
N ALA A 62 0.40 -8.35 -18.94
CA ALA A 62 -0.71 -7.42 -18.72
C ALA A 62 -1.20 -7.46 -17.26
N VAL A 63 -1.36 -8.66 -16.71
CA VAL A 63 -1.78 -8.87 -15.31
C VAL A 63 -0.74 -8.33 -14.34
N THR A 64 0.55 -8.60 -14.58
CA THR A 64 1.64 -8.10 -13.72
C THR A 64 1.68 -6.58 -13.69
N VAL A 65 1.50 -5.90 -14.83
CA VAL A 65 1.49 -4.43 -14.91
C VAL A 65 0.35 -3.85 -14.06
N VAL A 66 -0.86 -4.40 -14.18
CA VAL A 66 -2.01 -3.95 -13.38
C VAL A 66 -1.78 -4.22 -11.89
N LEU A 67 -1.25 -5.39 -11.55
CA LEU A 67 -0.96 -5.74 -10.17
C LEU A 67 0.08 -4.80 -9.54
N ILE A 68 1.18 -4.50 -10.26
CA ILE A 68 2.20 -3.54 -9.80
C ILE A 68 1.58 -2.16 -9.62
N PHE A 69 0.72 -1.74 -10.54
CA PHE A 69 0.04 -0.44 -10.45
C PHE A 69 -0.83 -0.37 -9.18
N VAL A 70 -1.65 -1.38 -8.92
CA VAL A 70 -2.51 -1.46 -7.73
C VAL A 70 -1.68 -1.51 -6.44
N MET A 71 -0.63 -2.33 -6.40
CA MET A 71 0.26 -2.42 -5.23
C MET A 71 0.99 -1.10 -4.95
N THR A 72 1.46 -0.41 -6.00
CA THR A 72 2.10 0.90 -5.87
C THR A 72 1.11 1.94 -5.36
N PHE A 73 -0.14 1.92 -5.85
CA PHE A 73 -1.19 2.78 -5.36
C PHE A 73 -1.49 2.52 -3.87
N LEU A 74 -1.60 1.24 -3.48
CA LEU A 74 -1.80 0.85 -2.08
C LEU A 74 -0.65 1.34 -1.18
N ALA A 75 0.59 1.12 -1.61
CA ALA A 75 1.78 1.56 -0.90
C ALA A 75 1.81 3.09 -0.75
N GLY A 76 1.46 3.82 -1.81
CA GLY A 76 1.33 5.27 -1.79
C GLY A 76 0.27 5.75 -0.80
N PHE A 77 -0.91 5.13 -0.81
CA PHE A 77 -1.99 5.43 0.13
C PHE A 77 -1.59 5.15 1.58
N GLY A 78 -0.99 3.97 1.83
CA GLY A 78 -0.42 3.60 3.12
C GLY A 78 0.64 4.60 3.60
N GLY A 79 1.52 5.04 2.70
CA GLY A 79 2.52 6.04 2.99
C GLY A 79 1.94 7.43 3.29
N LEU A 80 0.87 7.84 2.61
CA LEU A 80 0.18 9.10 2.91
C LEU A 80 -0.45 9.07 4.31
N LEU A 81 -1.13 7.97 4.66
CA LEU A 81 -1.69 7.79 6.00
C LEU A 81 -0.59 7.72 7.07
N GLY A 82 0.50 7.02 6.78
CA GLY A 82 1.67 6.95 7.64
C GLY A 82 2.34 8.30 7.84
N ALA A 83 2.43 9.13 6.79
CA ALA A 83 2.91 10.51 6.86
C ALA A 83 2.02 11.36 7.78
N ALA A 84 0.69 11.26 7.63
CA ALA A 84 -0.27 11.95 8.49
C ALA A 84 -0.12 11.51 9.95
N ALA A 85 0.00 10.21 10.21
CA ALA A 85 0.29 9.68 11.54
C ALA A 85 1.62 10.23 12.09
N GLY A 86 2.67 10.29 11.26
CA GLY A 86 3.95 10.90 11.63
C GLY A 86 3.83 12.36 12.06
N VAL A 87 3.01 13.16 11.36
CA VAL A 87 2.70 14.55 11.77
C VAL A 87 2.00 14.57 13.13
N ILE A 88 0.98 13.74 13.31
CA ILE A 88 0.19 13.69 14.55
C ILE A 88 1.09 13.28 15.73
N MET A 89 1.87 12.21 15.59
CA MET A 89 2.78 11.73 16.63
C MET A 89 3.84 12.76 16.99
N ASN A 90 4.46 13.41 15.99
CA ASN A 90 5.43 14.45 16.25
C ASN A 90 4.83 15.64 17.02
N ARG A 91 3.60 16.03 16.70
CA ARG A 91 2.89 17.08 17.44
C ARG A 91 2.54 16.63 18.86
N PHE A 92 2.06 15.40 19.02
CA PHE A 92 1.72 14.82 20.32
C PHE A 92 2.91 14.79 21.27
N PHE A 93 4.05 14.25 20.84
CA PHE A 93 5.26 14.22 21.69
C PHE A 93 5.78 15.62 22.00
N HIS A 94 5.70 16.56 21.07
CA HIS A 94 6.08 17.94 21.37
C HIS A 94 5.19 18.62 22.42
N LEU A 95 3.92 18.23 22.52
CA LEU A 95 3.01 18.72 23.55
C LEU A 95 3.30 18.11 24.93
N LEU A 96 3.83 16.89 24.96
CA LEU A 96 4.18 16.18 26.21
C LEU A 96 5.57 16.56 26.76
N ASP A 97 6.48 16.95 25.88
CA ASP A 97 7.85 17.36 26.23
C ASP A 97 7.94 18.84 26.64
N LYS A 98 6.80 19.55 26.61
CA LYS A 98 6.60 20.89 27.16
C LYS A 98 5.87 20.81 28.48
#